data_AF-A0A9N9P7R4-F1
#
_entry.id   AF-A0A9N9P7R4-F1
#
_cell.length_a   1.000
_cell.length_b   1.000
_cell.length_c   1.000
_cell.angle_alpha   90.00
_cell.angle_beta   90.00
_cell.angle_gamma   90.00
#
_symmetry.space_group_name_H-M   'P 1'
#
loop_
_entity.id
_entity.type
_entity.pdbx_description
1 polymer ?
#
loop_
_entity_poly.entity_id
_entity_poly.type
_entity_poly.pdbx_seq_one_letter_code
_entity_poly.pdbx_strand_id
1 'polypeptide(L)'
;MPPKAEEEMLMNENFKMKEPYPTLKPVEVPLPYCVDHEKMILKPATNPLWNFTLWCTITSTVLVCKICTSSYTVYNQEPFVKTSMDPNRTRPILTVSNHLSTLDDPLFWGSIPFKNFLSLHRARWTL
;
A
#
# COMPACT_ATOMS: atom_id res chain seq x y z
N MET A 1 39.66 -17.71 33.94
CA MET A 1 38.85 -18.90 34.29
C MET A 1 37.40 -18.42 34.31
N PRO A 2 36.64 -18.58 33.21
CA PRO A 2 35.25 -18.12 33.18
C PRO A 2 34.39 -18.98 34.12
N PRO A 3 33.32 -18.42 34.68
CA PRO A 3 32.51 -19.07 35.71
C PRO A 3 31.72 -20.25 35.12
N LYS A 4 31.74 -21.38 35.84
CA LYS A 4 31.02 -22.65 35.57
C LYS A 4 29.51 -22.53 35.26
N ALA A 5 28.92 -21.33 35.44
CA ALA A 5 27.50 -21.07 35.23
C ALA A 5 27.11 -20.93 33.75
N GLU A 6 28.05 -20.55 32.87
CA GLU A 6 27.74 -20.33 31.44
C GLU A 6 27.59 -21.65 30.67
N GLU A 7 28.34 -22.71 31.06
CA GLU A 7 28.21 -24.03 30.44
C GLU A 7 26.92 -24.76 30.82
N GLU A 8 26.41 -24.58 32.05
CA GLU A 8 25.15 -25.19 32.48
C GLU A 8 23.93 -24.57 31.79
N MET A 9 24.00 -23.29 31.40
CA MET A 9 22.90 -22.64 30.65
C MET A 9 22.81 -23.13 29.20
N LEU A 10 23.96 -23.40 28.55
CA LEU A 10 23.99 -23.87 27.16
C LEU A 10 23.52 -25.33 27.00
N MET A 11 23.57 -26.13 28.07
CA MET A 11 23.13 -27.54 28.06
C MET A 11 21.60 -27.70 28.24
N ASN A 12 20.91 -26.64 28.67
CA ASN A 12 19.46 -26.65 28.90
C ASN A 12 18.64 -26.17 27.68
N GLU A 13 19.29 -25.78 26.59
CA GLU A 13 18.65 -25.52 25.29
C GLU A 13 18.48 -26.80 24.46
N ASN A 14 18.07 -27.89 25.11
CA ASN A 14 17.21 -28.86 24.45
C ASN A 14 15.85 -28.18 24.26
N PHE A 15 15.78 -27.24 23.30
CA PHE A 15 14.53 -26.72 22.76
C PHE A 15 13.79 -27.93 22.16
N LYS A 16 13.03 -28.60 23.02
CA LYS A 16 12.00 -29.55 22.63
C LYS A 16 11.22 -28.85 21.52
N MET A 17 11.36 -29.35 20.30
CA MET A 17 10.48 -28.99 19.20
C MET A 17 9.07 -29.12 19.74
N LYS A 18 8.42 -27.97 19.99
CA LYS A 18 7.00 -27.91 20.34
C LYS A 18 6.27 -28.77 19.31
N GLU A 19 5.35 -29.59 19.80
CA GLU A 19 4.48 -30.44 18.98
C GLU A 19 4.02 -29.67 17.73
N PRO A 20 3.95 -30.32 16.55
CA PRO A 20 3.54 -29.66 15.33
C PRO A 20 2.24 -28.90 15.59
N TYR A 21 2.21 -27.62 15.21
CA TYR A 21 1.04 -26.77 15.38
C TYR A 21 -0.21 -27.55 14.95
N PRO A 22 -1.28 -27.60 15.77
CA PRO A 22 -2.50 -28.28 15.37
C PRO A 22 -2.92 -27.70 14.02
N THR A 23 -3.10 -28.57 13.03
CA THR A 23 -3.50 -28.19 11.68
C THR A 23 -4.76 -27.35 11.80
N LEU A 24 -4.61 -26.03 11.66
CA LEU A 24 -5.73 -25.10 11.75
C LEU A 24 -6.73 -25.56 10.70
N LYS A 25 -7.96 -25.85 11.14
CA LYS A 25 -9.07 -26.07 10.21
C LYS A 25 -9.07 -24.90 9.22
N PRO A 26 -9.31 -25.12 7.92
CA PRO A 26 -9.41 -24.04 6.96
C PRO A 26 -10.39 -23.01 7.52
N VAL A 27 -9.90 -21.83 7.84
CA VAL A 27 -10.75 -20.73 8.31
C VAL A 27 -11.55 -20.31 7.09
N GLU A 28 -12.86 -20.54 7.11
CA GLU A 28 -13.75 -20.02 6.08
C GLU A 28 -13.70 -18.50 6.16
N VAL A 29 -13.06 -17.90 5.16
CA VAL A 29 -12.94 -16.45 5.04
C VAL A 29 -14.32 -15.93 4.62
N PRO A 30 -14.99 -15.08 5.42
CA PRO A 30 -16.28 -14.56 5.02
C PRO A 30 -16.12 -13.74 3.74
N LEU A 31 -17.03 -13.93 2.77
CA LEU A 31 -17.08 -13.03 1.61
C LEU A 31 -17.40 -11.61 2.11
N PRO A 32 -16.78 -10.55 1.55
CA PRO A 32 -15.96 -10.53 0.34
C PRO A 32 -14.46 -10.48 0.63
N TYR A 33 -13.94 -11.12 1.68
CA TYR A 33 -12.50 -11.11 1.97
C TYR A 33 -11.77 -12.26 1.25
N CYS A 34 -10.49 -12.09 0.93
CA CYS A 34 -9.59 -13.14 0.48
C CYS A 34 -8.26 -13.07 1.23
N VAL A 35 -7.57 -14.19 1.39
CA VAL A 35 -6.26 -14.24 2.06
C VAL A 35 -5.16 -14.10 1.02
N ASP A 36 -4.33 -13.07 1.18
CA ASP A 36 -3.15 -12.81 0.38
C ASP A 36 -1.95 -12.63 1.32
N HIS A 37 -0.91 -13.47 1.17
CA HIS A 37 0.29 -13.46 2.03
C HIS A 37 -0.05 -13.38 3.54
N GLU A 38 -0.91 -14.29 4.02
CA GLU A 38 -1.38 -14.38 5.42
C GLU A 38 -2.20 -13.18 5.93
N LYS A 39 -2.55 -12.22 5.06
CA LYS A 39 -3.39 -11.07 5.39
C LYS A 39 -4.76 -11.20 4.75
N MET A 40 -5.81 -10.89 5.50
CA MET A 40 -7.16 -10.76 4.94
C MET A 40 -7.29 -9.42 4.21
N ILE A 41 -7.50 -9.48 2.90
CA ILE A 41 -7.74 -8.31 2.06
C ILE A 41 -9.17 -8.35 1.52
N LEU A 42 -9.75 -7.18 1.27
CA LEU A 42 -11.05 -7.07 0.61
C LEU A 42 -10.89 -7.52 -0.86
N LYS A 43 -11.72 -8.47 -1.31
CA LYS A 43 -11.76 -8.91 -2.70
C LYS A 43 -12.15 -7.71 -3.56
N PRO A 44 -11.29 -7.29 -4.51
CA PRO A 44 -11.61 -6.18 -5.38
C PRO A 44 -12.87 -6.53 -6.19
N ALA A 45 -13.83 -5.62 -6.24
CA ALA A 45 -15.02 -5.80 -7.05
C ALA A 45 -14.61 -5.85 -8.53
N THR A 46 -14.88 -6.97 -9.20
CA THR A 46 -14.46 -7.23 -10.59
C THR A 46 -15.52 -6.86 -11.63
N ASN A 47 -16.66 -6.30 -11.19
CA ASN A 47 -17.76 -5.99 -12.08
C ASN A 47 -17.37 -4.87 -13.07
N PRO A 48 -17.58 -5.04 -14.39
CA PRO A 48 -17.20 -4.03 -15.39
C PRO A 48 -17.83 -2.66 -15.13
N LEU A 49 -19.10 -2.65 -14.73
CA LEU A 49 -19.81 -1.42 -14.40
C LEU A 49 -19.21 -0.72 -13.17
N TRP A 50 -18.81 -1.49 -12.15
CA TRP A 50 -18.14 -0.96 -10.96
C TRP A 50 -16.79 -0.33 -11.30
N ASN A 51 -15.99 -1.01 -12.12
CA ASN A 51 -14.70 -0.49 -12.57
C ASN A 51 -14.88 0.78 -13.41
N PHE A 52 -15.91 0.83 -14.24
CA PHE A 52 -16.24 2.02 -15.02
C PHE A 52 -16.67 3.18 -14.13
N THR A 53 -17.60 2.98 -13.18
CA THR A 53 -18.04 4.05 -12.27
C THR A 53 -16.89 4.53 -11.40
N LEU A 54 -16.07 3.62 -10.87
CA LEU A 54 -14.87 3.95 -10.10
C LEU A 54 -13.89 4.79 -10.93
N TRP A 55 -13.64 4.40 -12.17
CA TRP A 55 -12.79 5.15 -13.10
C TRP A 55 -13.35 6.56 -13.35
N CYS A 56 -14.65 6.69 -13.62
CA CYS A 56 -15.32 7.98 -13.81
C CYS A 56 -15.21 8.86 -12.55
N THR A 57 -15.41 8.30 -11.35
CA THR A 57 -15.27 9.06 -10.10
C THR A 57 -13.85 9.58 -9.91
N ILE A 58 -12.84 8.72 -10.02
CA ILE A 58 -11.44 9.12 -9.84
C ILE A 58 -11.03 10.16 -10.88
N THR A 59 -11.37 9.96 -12.15
CA THR A 59 -11.02 10.91 -13.22
C THR A 59 -11.70 12.26 -13.04
N SER A 60 -12.98 12.28 -12.65
CA SER A 60 -13.72 13.50 -12.33
C SER A 60 -13.09 14.25 -11.16
N THR A 61 -12.78 13.55 -10.05
CA THR A 61 -12.14 14.15 -8.88
C THR A 61 -10.79 14.78 -9.23
N VAL A 62 -9.92 14.06 -9.94
CA VAL A 62 -8.62 14.58 -10.37
C VAL A 62 -8.77 15.81 -11.26
N LEU A 63 -9.74 15.80 -12.19
CA LEU A 63 -10.00 16.94 -13.06
C LEU A 63 -10.42 18.18 -12.27
N VAL A 64 -11.34 18.02 -11.32
CA VAL A 64 -11.78 19.10 -10.42
C VAL A 64 -10.61 19.63 -9.61
N CYS A 65 -9.82 18.77 -8.99
CA CYS A 65 -8.64 19.17 -8.23
C CYS A 65 -7.69 19.98 -9.09
N LYS A 66 -7.39 19.51 -10.31
CA LYS A 66 -6.46 20.19 -11.23
C LYS A 66 -6.93 21.57 -11.67
N ILE A 67 -8.23 21.83 -11.73
CA ILE A 67 -8.80 23.15 -12.00
C ILE A 67 -8.75 24.02 -10.73
N CYS A 68 -9.14 23.47 -9.59
CA CYS A 68 -9.23 24.21 -8.33
C CYS A 68 -7.86 24.55 -7.71
N THR A 69 -6.82 23.76 -7.98
CA THR A 69 -5.48 23.93 -7.39
C THR A 69 -4.53 24.64 -8.36
N SER A 70 -4.86 25.85 -8.79
CA SER A 70 -4.08 26.55 -9.83
C SER A 70 -2.82 27.28 -9.31
N SER A 71 -2.58 27.32 -7.99
CA SER A 71 -1.55 28.18 -7.39
C SER A 71 -0.68 27.42 -6.39
N TYR A 72 0.28 26.64 -6.90
CA TYR A 72 1.36 26.04 -6.10
C TYR A 72 2.63 25.90 -6.96
N THR A 73 3.77 25.69 -6.31
CA THR A 73 5.03 25.31 -6.95
C THR A 73 5.42 23.91 -6.50
N VAL A 74 5.74 23.03 -7.46
CA VAL A 74 6.14 21.64 -7.18
C VAL A 74 7.62 21.49 -7.46
N TYR A 75 8.35 20.96 -6.48
CA TYR A 75 9.76 20.61 -6.64
C TYR A 75 9.90 19.11 -6.90
N ASN A 76 10.86 18.72 -7.75
CA ASN A 76 11.20 17.31 -8.04
C ASN A 76 10.02 16.44 -8.55
N GLN A 77 9.06 17.05 -9.23
CA GLN A 77 7.93 16.34 -9.82
C GLN A 77 8.36 15.29 -10.87
N GLU A 78 9.27 15.67 -11.77
CA GLU A 78 9.69 14.81 -12.89
C GLU A 78 10.38 13.51 -12.43
N PRO A 79 11.39 13.54 -11.53
CA PRO A 79 11.99 12.33 -10.97
C PRO A 79 10.97 11.41 -10.29
N PHE A 80 10.01 11.99 -9.56
CA PHE A 80 8.95 11.24 -8.89
C PHE A 80 8.02 10.55 -9.90
N VAL A 81 7.54 11.28 -10.91
CA VAL A 81 6.67 10.74 -11.97
C VAL A 81 7.39 9.64 -12.74
N LYS A 82 8.67 9.84 -13.09
CA LYS A 82 9.50 8.84 -13.77
C LYS A 82 9.59 7.54 -12.97
N THR A 83 9.89 7.64 -11.67
CA THR A 83 10.00 6.47 -10.79
C THR A 83 8.63 5.79 -10.59
N SER A 84 7.56 6.59 -10.49
CA SER A 84 6.20 6.07 -10.30
C SER A 84 5.66 5.35 -11.51
N MET A 85 6.05 5.75 -12.71
CA MET A 85 5.55 5.21 -13.98
C MET A 85 6.50 4.18 -14.60
N ASP A 86 7.61 3.84 -13.93
CA ASP A 86 8.56 2.83 -14.40
C ASP A 86 7.89 1.43 -14.44
N PRO A 87 7.75 0.83 -15.63
CA PRO A 87 7.18 -0.51 -15.78
C PRO A 87 8.08 -1.62 -15.23
N ASN A 88 9.39 -1.37 -15.11
CA ASN A 88 10.37 -2.35 -14.62
C ASN A 88 10.51 -2.33 -13.08
N ARG A 89 9.75 -1.48 -12.40
CA ARG A 89 9.81 -1.34 -10.94
C ARG A 89 9.25 -2.59 -10.26
N THR A 90 10.09 -3.25 -9.46
CA THR A 90 9.73 -4.44 -8.67
C THR A 90 9.30 -4.13 -7.23
N ARG A 91 9.64 -2.95 -6.70
CA ARG A 91 9.40 -2.59 -5.28
C ARG A 91 8.35 -1.49 -5.13
N PRO A 92 7.42 -1.55 -4.15
CA PRO A 92 6.43 -0.50 -3.91
C PRO A 92 7.08 0.86 -3.58
N ILE A 93 6.36 1.94 -3.87
CA ILE A 93 6.79 3.30 -3.51
C ILE A 93 6.04 3.71 -2.25
N LEU A 94 6.78 3.97 -1.19
CA LEU A 94 6.27 4.59 0.02
C LEU A 94 6.62 6.07 0.00
N THR A 95 5.60 6.92 0.05
CA THR A 95 5.75 8.36 0.21
C THR A 95 5.55 8.72 1.66
N VAL A 96 6.53 9.39 2.27
CA VAL A 96 6.42 9.96 3.61
C VAL A 96 6.22 11.47 3.45
N SER A 97 5.08 11.96 3.92
CA SER A 97 4.70 13.37 3.85
C SER A 97 4.27 13.87 5.21
N ASN A 98 4.40 15.18 5.43
CA ASN A 98 3.75 15.83 6.56
C ASN A 98 2.23 15.89 6.28
N HIS A 99 1.43 15.88 7.35
CA HIS A 99 -0.01 16.11 7.27
C HIS A 99 -0.32 17.53 7.73
N LEU A 100 -0.78 18.38 6.82
CA LEU A 100 -1.21 19.74 7.15
C LEU A 100 -2.73 19.84 7.14
N SER A 101 -3.38 19.23 6.15
CA SER A 101 -4.84 19.25 6.04
C SER A 101 -5.34 18.24 5.01
N THR A 102 -6.66 18.01 4.97
CA THR A 102 -7.29 17.22 3.90
C THR A 102 -7.10 17.83 2.49
N LEU A 103 -6.61 19.06 2.37
CA LEU A 103 -6.26 19.67 1.10
C LEU A 103 -5.01 19.02 0.45
N ASP A 104 -4.25 18.23 1.22
CA ASP A 104 -3.03 17.55 0.75
C ASP A 104 -3.35 16.60 -0.43
N ASP A 105 -4.50 15.92 -0.40
CA ASP A 105 -4.99 15.04 -1.47
C ASP A 105 -5.30 15.82 -2.78
N PRO A 106 -6.18 16.84 -2.78
CA PRO A 106 -6.41 17.69 -3.94
C PRO A 106 -5.14 18.31 -4.52
N LEU A 107 -4.24 18.81 -3.67
CA LEU A 107 -2.98 19.41 -4.11
C LEU A 107 -2.07 18.37 -4.76
N PHE A 108 -1.98 17.17 -4.17
CA PHE A 108 -1.23 16.07 -4.74
C PHE A 108 -1.80 15.66 -6.11
N TRP A 109 -3.10 15.44 -6.22
CA TRP A 109 -3.73 15.06 -7.48
C TRP A 109 -3.65 16.14 -8.57
N GLY A 110 -3.80 17.42 -8.19
CA GLY A 110 -3.63 18.54 -9.10
C GLY A 110 -2.20 18.68 -9.60
N SER A 111 -1.21 18.42 -8.72
CA SER A 111 0.22 18.54 -9.01
C SER A 111 0.75 17.51 -10.00
N ILE A 112 0.18 16.31 -10.05
CA ILE A 112 0.70 15.20 -10.87
C ILE A 112 0.06 15.19 -12.27
N PRO A 113 0.79 14.76 -13.34
CA PRO A 113 0.22 14.70 -14.68
C PRO A 113 -0.98 13.73 -14.75
N PHE A 114 -2.04 14.12 -15.46
CA PHE A 114 -3.31 13.37 -15.53
C PHE A 114 -3.12 11.90 -15.96
N LYS A 115 -2.14 11.62 -16.84
CA LYS A 115 -1.78 10.27 -17.29
C LYS A 115 -1.49 9.28 -16.15
N ASN A 116 -1.04 9.77 -14.99
CA ASN A 116 -0.76 8.95 -13.82
C ASN A 116 -2.03 8.32 -13.25
N PHE A 117 -3.19 8.97 -13.40
CA PHE A 117 -4.48 8.54 -12.83
C PHE A 117 -5.34 7.72 -13.79
N LEU A 118 -4.90 7.52 -15.05
CA LEU A 118 -5.61 6.69 -16.03
C LEU A 118 -5.70 5.21 -15.61
N SER A 119 -4.85 4.76 -14.70
CA SER A 119 -4.96 3.44 -14.07
C SER A 119 -5.36 3.60 -12.62
N LEU A 120 -6.45 2.94 -12.24
CA LEU A 120 -6.95 2.91 -10.85
C LEU A 120 -5.89 2.43 -9.86
N HIS A 121 -5.01 1.52 -10.27
CA HIS A 121 -3.92 1.00 -9.42
C HIS A 121 -2.84 2.04 -9.09
N ARG A 122 -2.84 3.18 -9.77
CA ARG A 122 -1.88 4.28 -9.56
C ARG A 122 -2.49 5.47 -8.84
N ALA A 123 -3.80 5.47 -8.60
CA ALA A 123 -4.42 6.45 -7.73
C ALA A 123 -3.86 6.27 -6.32
N ARG A 124 -3.33 7.35 -5.75
CA ARG A 124 -2.76 7.38 -4.40
C ARG A 124 -3.57 8.34 -3.55
N TRP A 125 -3.68 8.01 -2.27
CA TRP A 125 -4.27 8.85 -1.24
C TRP A 125 -3.16 9.22 -0.27
N THR A 126 -3.14 10.46 0.16
CA THR A 126 -2.24 11.03 1.15
C THR A 126 -3.01 11.14 2.46
N LEU A 127 -2.53 10.47 3.52
CA LEU A 127 -3.08 10.52 4.87
C LEU A 127 -1.98 11.01 5.81
#